data_AF-A0A7C5JRE4-F1
#
_entry.id   AF-A0A7C5JRE4-F1
#
_cell.length_a   1.000
_cell.length_b   1.000
_cell.length_c   1.000
_cell.angle_alpha   90.00
_cell.angle_beta   90.00
_cell.angle_gamma   90.00
#
_symmetry.space_group_name_H-M   'P 1'
#
loop_
_entity.id
_entity.type
_entity.pdbx_description
1 polymer ?
#
loop_
_entity_poly.entity_id
_entity_poly.type
_entity_poly.pdbx_seq_one_letter_code
_entity_poly.pdbx_strand_id
1 'polypeptide(L)'
;LLKLMRSMGYGVNGKHGNYVPHGFRSSFRDWSGEVSSFPRDVAEMALAHAIENKVEAAYRRGDLFAKRRRMMQEWADFLVTR
;
A
#
# COMPACT_ATOMS: atom_id res chain seq x y z
N LEU A 1 -0.53 5.92 11.88
CA LEU A 1 -0.14 4.52 11.54
C LEU A 1 0.96 3.96 12.45
N LEU A 2 2.18 4.52 12.52
CA LEU A 2 3.24 4.01 13.39
C LEU A 2 2.85 3.92 14.87
N LYS A 3 2.22 4.98 15.41
CA LYS A 3 1.73 5.01 16.80
C LYS A 3 0.70 3.90 17.08
N LEU A 4 -0.21 3.65 16.13
CA LEU A 4 -1.21 2.59 16.23
C LEU A 4 -0.58 1.19 16.20
N MET A 5 0.38 0.97 15.30
CA MET A 5 1.09 -0.32 15.23
C MET A 5 1.88 -0.60 16.52
N ARG A 6 2.51 0.43 17.10
CA ARG A 6 3.18 0.33 18.39
C ARG A 6 2.20 0.00 19.52
N SER A 7 1.02 0.62 19.57
CA SER A 7 0.00 0.28 20.58
C SER A 7 -0.53 -1.14 20.43
N MET A 8 -0.53 -1.69 19.21
CA MET A 8 -0.89 -3.08 18.96
C MET A 8 0.24 -4.06 19.31
N GLY A 9 1.46 -3.60 19.59
CA GLY A 9 2.61 -4.44 19.94
C GLY A 9 3.55 -4.78 18.78
N TYR A 10 3.45 -4.08 17.65
CA TYR A 10 4.40 -4.15 16.52
C TYR A 10 5.46 -3.04 16.61
N GLY A 11 6.68 -3.34 16.14
CA GLY A 11 7.79 -2.38 16.08
C GLY A 11 9.00 -2.85 16.89
N VAL A 12 10.05 -2.03 16.98
CA VAL A 12 11.28 -2.37 17.70
C VAL A 12 10.94 -2.77 19.15
N ASN A 13 11.30 -4.01 19.52
CA ASN A 13 10.99 -4.63 20.83
C ASN A 13 9.50 -4.91 21.08
N GLY A 14 8.67 -4.90 20.04
CA GLY A 14 7.25 -5.25 20.13
C GLY A 14 7.04 -6.76 20.26
N LYS A 15 6.06 -7.16 21.08
CA LYS A 15 5.68 -8.57 21.30
C LYS A 15 5.26 -9.33 20.02
N HIS A 16 4.91 -8.61 18.95
CA HIS A 16 4.53 -9.18 17.66
C HIS A 16 5.62 -9.01 16.59
N GLY A 17 6.84 -8.61 16.98
CA GLY A 17 7.99 -8.49 16.08
C GLY A 17 8.22 -7.08 15.53
N ASN A 18 9.38 -6.92 14.88
CA ASN A 18 9.95 -5.65 14.46
C ASN A 18 9.37 -5.12 13.12
N TYR A 19 8.05 -5.17 12.98
CA TYR A 19 7.37 -4.68 11.76
C TYR A 19 7.00 -3.20 11.90
N VAL A 20 7.33 -2.41 10.87
CA VAL A 20 7.06 -0.96 10.84
C VAL A 20 6.31 -0.56 9.57
N PRO A 21 5.56 0.55 9.58
CA PRO A 21 4.79 1.00 8.43
C PRO A 21 5.59 1.17 7.15
N HIS A 22 6.89 1.44 7.25
CA HIS A 22 7.75 1.59 6.07
C HIS A 22 7.98 0.24 5.39
N GLY A 23 8.32 -0.81 6.17
CA GLY A 23 8.46 -2.18 5.65
C GLY A 23 7.19 -2.67 4.97
N PHE A 24 6.03 -2.43 5.59
CA PHE A 24 4.73 -2.77 4.99
C PHE A 24 4.51 -2.12 3.62
N ARG A 25 4.90 -0.85 3.45
CA ARG A 25 4.76 -0.15 2.16
C ARG A 25 5.74 -0.68 1.12
N SER A 26 6.96 -1.03 1.52
CA SER A 26 7.95 -1.63 0.61
C SER A 26 7.43 -2.95 0.09
N SER A 27 7.04 -3.88 0.97
CA SER A 27 6.53 -5.20 0.56
C SER A 27 5.32 -5.10 -0.36
N PHE A 28 4.41 -4.15 -0.10
CA PHE A 28 3.29 -3.88 -1.00
C PHE A 28 3.75 -3.36 -2.37
N ARG A 29 4.75 -2.46 -2.43
CA ARG A 29 5.29 -1.98 -3.71
C ARG A 29 5.96 -3.07 -4.51
N ASP A 30 6.74 -3.91 -3.84
CA ASP A 30 7.46 -5.03 -4.47
C ASP A 30 6.45 -6.00 -5.07
N TRP A 31 5.44 -6.42 -4.30
CA TRP A 31 4.35 -7.24 -4.82
C TRP A 31 3.60 -6.59 -5.99
N SER A 32 3.28 -5.30 -5.87
CA SER A 32 2.56 -4.60 -6.93
C SER A 32 3.35 -4.56 -8.24
N GLY A 33 4.69 -4.45 -8.17
CA GLY A 33 5.56 -4.38 -9.34
C GLY A 33 5.96 -5.74 -9.91
N GLU A 34 6.14 -6.75 -9.06
CA GLU A 34 6.71 -8.04 -9.45
C GLU A 34 5.65 -9.13 -9.68
N VAL A 35 4.50 -9.02 -9.03
CA VAL A 35 3.49 -10.10 -9.01
C VAL A 35 2.17 -9.65 -9.63
N SER A 36 1.76 -8.40 -9.37
CA SER A 36 0.47 -7.89 -9.81
C SER A 36 0.52 -7.34 -11.25
N SER A 37 -0.63 -7.31 -11.93
CA SER A 37 -0.77 -6.65 -13.23
C SER A 37 -1.34 -5.24 -13.13
N PHE A 38 -1.44 -4.67 -11.93
CA PHE A 38 -2.01 -3.34 -11.76
C PHE A 38 -1.01 -2.26 -12.20
N PRO A 39 -1.49 -1.19 -12.85
CA PRO A 39 -0.61 -0.11 -13.22
C PRO A 39 -0.11 0.65 -11.97
N ARG A 40 1.13 1.12 -12.06
CA ARG A 40 1.86 1.77 -10.95
C ARG A 40 1.05 2.89 -10.31
N ASP A 41 0.37 3.64 -11.14
CA ASP A 41 -0.44 4.80 -10.80
C ASP A 41 -1.61 4.47 -9.84
N VAL A 42 -2.12 3.23 -9.85
CA VAL A 42 -3.12 2.71 -8.89
C VAL A 42 -2.44 2.40 -7.55
N ALA A 43 -1.24 1.81 -7.57
CA ALA A 43 -0.49 1.45 -6.37
C ALA A 43 -0.01 2.67 -5.59
N GLU A 44 0.48 3.70 -6.28
CA GLU A 44 0.88 4.97 -5.65
C GLU A 44 -0.33 5.63 -4.95
N MET A 45 -1.52 5.57 -5.56
CA MET A 45 -2.74 6.09 -4.93
C MET A 45 -3.29 5.21 -3.80
N ALA A 46 -3.05 3.90 -3.83
CA ALA A 46 -3.33 3.03 -2.69
C ALA A 46 -2.42 3.35 -1.49
N LEU A 47 -1.19 3.80 -1.75
CA LEU A 47 -0.24 4.28 -0.75
C LEU A 47 -0.52 5.71 -0.25
N ALA A 48 -1.54 6.37 -0.84
CA ALA A 48 -1.86 7.78 -0.61
C ALA A 48 -0.66 8.71 -0.89
N HIS A 49 0.17 8.34 -1.87
CA HIS A 49 1.23 9.22 -2.34
C HIS A 49 0.64 10.36 -3.17
N ALA A 50 1.21 11.56 -3.00
CA ALA A 50 0.82 12.72 -3.79
C ALA A 50 1.33 12.55 -5.23
N ILE A 51 0.54 13.00 -6.20
CA ILE A 51 0.98 13.12 -7.59
C ILE A 51 1.89 14.35 -7.68
N GLU A 52 3.16 14.15 -8.01
CA GLU A 52 4.14 15.25 -8.10
C GLU A 52 3.81 16.21 -9.25
N ASN A 53 3.28 15.69 -10.36
CA ASN A 53 2.93 16.49 -11.52
C ASN A 53 1.52 17.12 -11.36
N LYS A 54 1.49 18.43 -11.10
CA LYS A 54 0.25 19.21 -10.94
C LYS A 54 -0.65 19.18 -12.18
N VAL A 55 -0.08 19.03 -13.39
CA VAL A 55 -0.86 18.93 -14.63
C VAL A 55 -1.56 17.58 -14.69
N GLU A 56 -0.83 16.49 -14.43
CA GLU A 56 -1.40 15.13 -14.38
C GLU A 56 -2.46 15.00 -13.28
N ALA A 57 -2.22 15.61 -12.12
CA ALA A 57 -3.19 15.67 -11.02
C ALA A 57 -4.48 16.40 -11.43
N ALA A 58 -4.40 17.48 -12.22
CA ALA A 58 -5.56 18.22 -12.68
C ALA A 58 -6.40 17.44 -13.71
N TYR A 59 -5.78 16.57 -14.53
CA TYR A 59 -6.48 15.74 -15.51
C TYR A 59 -7.06 14.44 -14.93
N ARG A 60 -6.52 13.96 -13.80
CA ARG A 60 -7.07 12.80 -13.07
C ARG A 60 -8.36 13.19 -12.32
N ARG A 61 -9.48 13.11 -13.04
CA ARG A 61 -10.83 13.37 -12.49
C ARG A 61 -11.35 12.29 -11.53
N GLY A 62 -10.73 11.11 -11.49
CA GLY A 62 -11.17 9.99 -10.66
C GLY A 62 -10.06 9.46 -9.77
N ASP A 63 -10.42 9.01 -8.57
CA ASP A 63 -9.50 8.48 -7.54
C ASP A 63 -9.20 6.98 -7.72
N LEU A 64 -9.64 6.41 -8.84
CA LEU A 64 -9.59 4.99 -9.19
C LEU A 64 -10.07 4.06 -8.05
N PHE A 65 -11.05 4.49 -7.23
CA PHE A 65 -11.47 3.77 -6.02
C PHE A 65 -11.75 2.28 -6.24
N ALA A 66 -12.50 1.93 -7.29
CA ALA A 66 -12.82 0.54 -7.60
C ALA A 66 -11.57 -0.30 -7.92
N LYS A 67 -10.60 0.28 -8.66
CA LYS A 67 -9.33 -0.39 -8.96
C LYS A 67 -8.48 -0.55 -7.70
N ARG A 68 -8.43 0.49 -6.85
CA ARG A 68 -7.73 0.43 -5.55
C ARG A 68 -8.32 -0.64 -4.64
N ARG A 69 -9.66 -0.72 -4.55
CA ARG A 69 -10.36 -1.74 -3.75
C ARG A 69 -10.00 -3.15 -4.21
N ARG A 70 -10.06 -3.40 -5.53
CA ARG A 70 -9.70 -4.69 -6.10
C ARG A 70 -8.23 -5.05 -5.84
N MET A 71 -7.31 -4.10 -6.03
CA MET A 71 -5.89 -4.28 -5.73
C MET A 71 -5.66 -4.64 -4.26
N MET A 72 -6.31 -3.96 -3.31
CA MET A 72 -6.17 -4.27 -1.89
C MET A 72 -6.71 -5.66 -1.56
N GLN A 73 -7.79 -6.11 -2.22
CA GLN A 73 -8.32 -7.46 -2.04
C GLN A 73 -7.34 -8.51 -2.57
N GLU A 74 -6.82 -8.35 -3.79
CA GLU A 74 -5.85 -9.31 -4.36
C GLU A 74 -4.55 -9.36 -3.54
N TRP A 75 -4.13 -8.23 -2.95
CA TRP A 75 -3.02 -8.21 -2.00
C TRP A 75 -3.33 -8.99 -0.73
N ALA A 76 -4.52 -8.79 -0.15
CA ALA A 76 -4.96 -9.53 1.03
C ALA A 76 -5.00 -11.04 0.76
N ASP A 77 -5.55 -11.44 -0.38
CA ASP A 77 -5.66 -12.84 -0.80
C ASP A 77 -4.26 -13.46 -0.99
N PHE A 78 -3.31 -12.72 -1.58
CA PHE A 78 -1.92 -13.16 -1.72
C PHE A 78 -1.24 -13.44 -0.38
N LEU A 79 -1.52 -12.62 0.64
CA LEU A 79 -0.92 -12.76 1.97
C LEU A 79 -1.46 -13.96 2.77
N VAL A 80 -2.69 -14.40 2.51
CA VAL A 80 -3.33 -15.50 3.27
C VAL A 80 -3.32 -16.84 2.56
N THR A 81 -3.08 -16.86 1.25
CA THR A 81 -3.14 -18.08 0.44
C THR A 81 -1.77 -18.76 0.27
N ARG A 82 -0.68 -18.16 0.79
CA ARG A 82 0.68 -18.73 0.74
C ARG A 82 1.17 -19.17 2.11
#